data_AF-A0AAE3P5L8-F1
#
_entry.id   AF-A0AAE3P5L8-F1
#
_cell.length_a   1.000
_cell.length_b   1.000
_cell.length_c   1.000
_cell.angle_alpha   90.00
_cell.angle_beta   90.00
_cell.angle_gamma   90.00
#
_symmetry.space_group_name_H-M   'P 1'
#
loop_
_entity.id
_entity.type
_entity.pdbx_description
1 polymer ?
#
loop_
_entity_poly.entity_id
_entity_poly.type
_entity_poly.pdbx_seq_one_letter_code
_entity_poly.pdbx_strand_id
1 'polypeptide(L)'
;MRNILGSFFKALSVIGIVAFGLWGTTIETMIVYKVAGLWGVVIGFILLPVTFLAIPWYALIAWGNWYPLLVCYGGGIISITLYSIGSAIVSD
;
A
#
# COMPACT_ATOMS: atom_id res chain seq x y z
N MET A 1 -10.19 -29.55 -0.20
CA MET A 1 -8.99 -28.93 0.41
C MET A 1 -8.37 -27.85 -0.46
N ARG A 2 -8.12 -28.10 -1.76
CA ARG A 2 -7.55 -27.12 -2.69
C ARG A 2 -8.28 -25.76 -2.70
N ASN A 3 -9.61 -25.79 -2.84
CA ASN A 3 -10.43 -24.57 -2.87
C ASN A 3 -10.36 -23.80 -1.54
N ILE A 4 -10.37 -24.50 -0.41
CA ILE A 4 -10.27 -23.88 0.93
C ILE A 4 -8.91 -23.17 1.09
N LEU A 5 -7.82 -23.84 0.69
CA LEU A 5 -6.48 -23.28 0.78
C LEU A 5 -6.31 -22.05 -0.11
N GLY A 6 -6.75 -22.10 -1.36
CA GLY A 6 -6.62 -20.96 -2.27
C GLY A 6 -7.50 -19.77 -1.86
N SER A 7 -8.73 -20.01 -1.38
CA SER A 7 -9.57 -18.97 -0.79
C SER A 7 -8.96 -18.34 0.46
N PHE A 8 -8.25 -19.12 1.28
CA PHE A 8 -7.53 -18.61 2.44
C PHE A 8 -6.41 -17.63 2.04
N PHE A 9 -5.59 -17.96 1.04
CA PHE A 9 -4.56 -17.05 0.52
C PHE A 9 -5.14 -15.76 -0.07
N LYS A 10 -6.25 -15.86 -0.82
CA LYS A 10 -6.96 -14.68 -1.33
C LYS A 10 -7.50 -13.81 -0.20
N ALA A 11 -8.06 -14.41 0.85
CA ALA A 11 -8.54 -13.67 2.02
C ALA A 11 -7.39 -12.93 2.74
N LEU A 12 -6.25 -13.59 2.96
CA LEU A 12 -5.06 -12.95 3.52
C LEU A 12 -4.55 -11.80 2.66
N SER A 13 -4.58 -11.94 1.34
CA SER A 13 -4.24 -10.85 0.43
C SER A 13 -5.15 -9.64 0.62
N VAL A 14 -6.47 -9.83 0.64
CA VAL A 14 -7.43 -8.74 0.84
C VAL A 14 -7.20 -8.04 2.17
N ILE A 15 -6.97 -8.81 3.25
CA ILE A 15 -6.62 -8.25 4.56
C ILE A 15 -5.32 -7.45 4.48
N GLY A 16 -4.31 -7.96 3.78
CA GLY A 16 -3.04 -7.28 3.54
C GLY A 16 -3.23 -5.94 2.81
N ILE A 17 -3.97 -5.92 1.70
CA ILE A 17 -4.26 -4.71 0.93
C ILE A 17 -4.92 -3.66 1.83
N VAL A 18 -5.93 -4.05 2.62
CA VAL A 18 -6.64 -3.12 3.50
C VAL A 18 -5.72 -2.62 4.62
N ALA A 19 -5.00 -3.51 5.30
CA ALA A 19 -4.13 -3.15 6.41
C ALA A 19 -2.97 -2.24 5.97
N PHE A 20 -2.22 -2.65 4.95
CA PHE A 20 -1.11 -1.87 4.41
C PHE A 20 -1.58 -0.61 3.69
N GLY A 21 -2.71 -0.66 2.99
CA GLY A 21 -3.28 0.50 2.29
C GLY A 21 -3.74 1.59 3.27
N LEU A 22 -4.48 1.25 4.32
CA LEU A 22 -4.91 2.20 5.35
C LEU A 22 -3.72 2.78 6.11
N TRP A 23 -2.77 1.93 6.50
CA TRP A 23 -1.57 2.36 7.21
C TRP A 23 -0.67 3.24 6.34
N GLY A 24 -0.42 2.83 5.09
CA GLY A 24 0.34 3.59 4.09
C GLY A 24 -0.28 4.96 3.83
N THR A 25 -1.59 5.02 3.58
CA THR A 25 -2.31 6.29 3.37
C THR A 25 -2.17 7.23 4.56
N THR A 26 -2.20 6.69 5.79
CA THR A 26 -2.02 7.49 7.01
C THR A 26 -0.62 8.08 7.08
N ILE A 27 0.41 7.25 6.84
CA ILE A 27 1.81 7.70 6.81
C ILE A 27 2.01 8.78 5.74
N GLU A 28 1.54 8.52 4.53
CA GLU A 28 1.71 9.42 3.39
C GLU A 28 0.99 10.76 3.61
N THR A 29 -0.22 10.73 4.17
CA THR A 29 -0.96 11.95 4.54
C THR A 29 -0.21 12.78 5.58
N MET A 30 0.39 12.14 6.59
CA MET A 30 1.22 12.84 7.58
C MET A 30 2.47 13.45 6.96
N ILE A 31 3.10 12.76 5.99
CA ILE A 31 4.25 13.29 5.26
C ILE A 31 3.85 14.54 4.46
N VAL A 32 2.75 14.47 3.71
CA VAL A 32 2.25 15.62 2.92
C VAL A 32 1.92 16.78 3.84
N TYR A 33 1.21 16.52 4.94
CA TYR A 33 0.89 17.56 5.90
C TYR A 33 2.13 18.23 6.47
N LYS A 34 3.18 17.46 6.79
CA LYS A 34 4.43 17.99 7.31
C LYS A 34 5.19 18.84 6.28
N VAL A 35 5.06 18.53 4.99
CA VAL A 35 5.77 19.23 3.90
C VAL A 35 5.00 20.45 3.38
N ALA A 36 3.69 20.30 3.18
CA ALA A 36 2.85 21.23 2.44
C ALA A 36 1.60 21.69 3.21
N GLY A 37 1.46 21.28 4.47
CA GLY A 37 0.34 21.65 5.34
C GLY A 37 -1.00 21.05 4.88
N LEU A 38 -2.09 21.60 5.43
CA LEU A 38 -3.46 21.12 5.16
C LEU A 38 -3.82 21.20 3.67
N TRP A 39 -3.51 22.32 3.01
CA TRP A 39 -3.84 22.50 1.60
C TRP A 39 -3.07 21.56 0.68
N GLY A 40 -1.83 21.19 1.07
CA GLY A 40 -1.08 20.13 0.39
C GLY A 40 -1.78 18.77 0.47
N VAL A 41 -2.37 18.44 1.63
CA VAL A 41 -3.15 17.20 1.79
C VAL A 41 -4.39 17.22 0.90
N VAL A 42 -5.17 18.31 0.91
CA VAL A 42 -6.38 18.46 0.08
C VAL A 42 -6.05 18.29 -1.40
N ILE A 43 -5.02 19.00 -1.89
CA ILE A 43 -4.57 18.89 -3.28
C ILE A 43 -4.03 17.49 -3.57
N GLY A 44 -3.30 16.88 -2.64
CA GLY A 44 -2.78 15.53 -2.78
C GLY A 44 -3.88 14.49 -2.98
N PHE A 45 -5.01 14.62 -2.28
CA PHE A 45 -6.19 13.77 -2.50
C PHE A 45 -6.88 14.03 -3.84
N ILE A 46 -6.87 15.28 -4.34
CA ILE A 46 -7.39 15.60 -5.68
C ILE A 46 -6.50 15.00 -6.79
N LEU A 47 -5.18 14.97 -6.57
CA LEU A 47 -4.18 14.46 -7.51
C LEU A 47 -3.86 12.96 -7.34
N LEU A 48 -4.67 12.22 -6.59
CA LEU A 48 -4.59 10.75 -6.53
C LEU A 48 -4.66 10.15 -7.95
N PRO A 49 -3.89 9.08 -8.27
CA PRO A 49 -2.97 8.30 -7.43
C PRO A 49 -1.53 8.83 -7.36
N VAL A 50 -1.20 9.84 -8.17
CA VAL A 50 0.20 10.23 -8.45
C VAL A 50 0.91 10.74 -7.20
N THR A 51 0.25 11.55 -6.38
CA THR A 51 0.84 12.11 -5.16
C THR A 51 1.24 10.99 -4.19
N PHE A 52 0.34 10.04 -3.94
CA PHE A 52 0.57 8.94 -3.00
C PHE A 52 1.58 7.91 -3.52
N LEU A 53 1.70 7.72 -4.83
CA LEU A 53 2.81 6.93 -5.40
C LEU A 53 4.18 7.59 -5.18
N ALA A 54 4.27 8.92 -5.23
CA ALA A 54 5.53 9.65 -5.13
C ALA A 54 6.03 9.85 -3.68
N ILE A 55 5.13 9.91 -2.70
CA ILE A 55 5.47 10.23 -1.30
C ILE A 55 6.48 9.25 -0.68
N PRO A 56 6.39 7.92 -0.85
CA PRO A 56 7.36 7.01 -0.25
C PRO A 56 8.78 7.21 -0.80
N TRP A 57 8.89 7.53 -2.10
CA TRP A 57 10.16 7.86 -2.72
C TRP A 57 10.72 9.17 -2.19
N TYR A 58 9.87 10.18 -2.04
CA TYR A 58 10.26 11.43 -1.40
C TYR A 58 10.77 11.19 0.03
N ALA A 59 10.08 10.40 0.84
CA ALA A 59 10.50 10.11 2.21
C ALA A 59 11.86 9.38 2.27
N LEU A 60 12.11 8.47 1.34
CA LEU A 60 13.40 7.80 1.22
C LEU A 60 14.51 8.79 0.85
N ILE A 61 14.31 9.59 -0.21
CA ILE A 61 15.36 10.44 -0.78
C ILE A 61 15.61 11.67 0.10
N ALA A 62 14.55 12.36 0.52
CA ALA A 62 14.67 13.61 1.25
C ALA A 62 14.96 13.39 2.74
N TRP A 63 14.44 12.32 3.34
CA TRP A 63 14.53 12.08 4.79
C TRP A 63 15.31 10.82 5.16
N GLY A 64 15.85 10.07 4.19
CA GLY A 64 16.54 8.80 4.44
C GLY A 64 15.62 7.71 5.03
N ASN A 65 14.31 7.93 5.03
CA ASN A 65 13.35 7.05 5.70
C ASN A 65 12.73 6.08 4.71
N TRP A 66 13.21 4.83 4.73
CA TRP A 66 12.73 3.75 3.87
C TRP A 66 11.41 3.13 4.36
N TYR A 67 10.95 3.44 5.58
CA TYR A 67 9.76 2.83 6.17
C TYR A 67 8.48 3.01 5.35
N PRO A 68 8.13 4.22 4.84
CA PRO A 68 6.94 4.41 4.00
C PRO A 68 6.99 3.56 2.73
N LEU A 69 8.20 3.40 2.16
CA LEU A 69 8.41 2.61 0.95
C LEU A 69 8.17 1.11 1.23
N LEU A 70 8.71 0.60 2.35
CA LEU A 70 8.44 -0.77 2.77
C LEU A 70 6.95 -1.02 3.00
N VAL A 71 6.26 -0.12 3.70
CA VAL A 71 4.83 -0.28 4.01
C VAL A 71 3.99 -0.28 2.73
N CYS A 72 4.16 0.74 1.88
CA CYS A 72 3.28 0.94 0.73
C CYS A 72 3.60 -0.05 -0.41
N TYR A 73 4.88 -0.14 -0.81
CA TYR A 73 5.28 -1.02 -1.90
C TYR A 73 5.48 -2.46 -1.44
N GLY A 74 6.12 -2.68 -0.29
CA GLY A 74 6.30 -4.03 0.24
C GLY A 74 4.99 -4.70 0.61
N GLY A 75 4.09 -3.98 1.29
CA GLY A 75 2.74 -4.46 1.60
C GLY A 75 1.92 -4.80 0.34
N GLY A 76 2.02 -3.96 -0.69
CA GLY A 76 1.40 -4.21 -2.00
C GLY A 76 1.95 -5.45 -2.68
N ILE A 77 3.27 -5.59 -2.77
CA ILE A 77 3.94 -6.75 -3.38
C ILE A 77 3.56 -8.06 -2.66
N ILE A 78 3.59 -8.07 -1.32
CA ILE A 78 3.21 -9.24 -0.53
C ILE A 78 1.76 -9.62 -0.82
N SER A 79 0.86 -8.63 -0.81
CA SER A 79 -0.57 -8.89 -1.02
C SER A 79 -0.87 -9.38 -2.43
N ILE A 80 -0.25 -8.80 -3.47
CA ILE A 80 -0.37 -9.26 -4.86
C ILE A 80 0.16 -10.70 -5.00
N THR A 81 1.28 -11.01 -4.35
CA THR A 81 1.87 -12.35 -4.35
C THR A 81 0.93 -13.38 -3.72
N LEU A 82 0.36 -13.07 -2.55
CA LEU A 82 -0.61 -13.93 -1.88
C LEU A 82 -1.86 -14.15 -2.73
N TYR A 83 -2.37 -13.11 -3.39
CA TYR A 83 -3.51 -13.24 -4.29
C TYR A 83 -3.19 -14.14 -5.49
N SER A 84 -2.01 -13.95 -6.08
CA SER A 84 -1.55 -14.75 -7.23
C SER A 84 -1.40 -16.22 -6.87
N ILE A 85 -0.83 -16.52 -5.68
CA ILE A 85 -0.75 -17.88 -5.14
C ILE A 85 -2.16 -18.47 -4.97
N GLY A 86 -3.07 -17.74 -4.32
CA GLY A 86 -4.44 -18.21 -4.12
C GLY A 86 -5.18 -18.47 -5.44
N SER A 87 -4.96 -17.63 -6.45
CA SER A 87 -5.56 -17.76 -7.79
C SER A 87 -5.00 -18.97 -8.55
N ALA A 88 -3.70 -19.20 -8.49
CA ALA A 88 -3.07 -20.39 -9.08
C ALA A 88 -3.56 -21.70 -8.44
N ILE A 89 -3.94 -21.69 -7.16
CA ILE A 89 -4.47 -22.87 -6.44
C ILE A 89 -5.92 -23.17 -6.83
N VAL A 90 -6.78 -22.15 -6.86
CA VAL A 90 -8.21 -22.34 -7.17
C VAL A 90 -8.46 -22.50 -8.67
N SER A 91 -7.51 -22.11 -9.53
CA SER A 91 -7.69 -22.02 -10.99
C SER A 91 -9.01 -21.32 -11.30
N ASP A 92 -9.08 -20.04 -10.95
CA ASP A 92 -10.09 -19.15 -11.54
C ASP A 92 -9.75 -18.91 -13.02
#